data_AF-A0A3D3UNS9-F1
#
_entry.id   AF-A0A3D3UNS9-F1
#
_cell.length_a   1.000
_cell.length_b   1.000
_cell.length_c   1.000
_cell.angle_alpha   90.00
_cell.angle_beta   90.00
_cell.angle_gamma   90.00
#
_symmetry.space_group_name_H-M   'P 1'
#
loop_
_entity.id
_entity.type
_entity.pdbx_description
1 polymer ?
#
loop_
_entity_poly.entity_id
_entity_poly.type
_entity_poly.pdbx_seq_one_letter_code
_entity_poly.pdbx_strand_id
1 'polypeptide(L)'
;MILALDKNTGKVRWEGKRGLSRIAHVSPQILSVNGKDQLISSAGDAIQGFGPDTGERIWTVSSPGEGVVPSVVVGEGLIFTASGFGASAIRVVRAGGKGDVTATHIAWESADDAPKIPSMLYVKPYLYLVTEAAVAKCLKASTGEVIWRERLGGRFSASPVWADGKIYFLSDKGIATIIAEGAEFKVLAKNELNETCKASPAISQGNIFIRSEKNLYCIGQSR
;
A
#
# COMPACT_ATOMS: atom_id res chain seq x y z
N MET A 1 6.75 -18.14 -4.37
CA MET A 1 7.32 -18.00 -5.73
C MET A 1 6.88 -16.67 -6.31
N ILE A 2 7.71 -16.08 -7.17
CA ILE A 2 7.36 -14.93 -8.02
C ILE A 2 7.53 -15.38 -9.47
N LEU A 3 6.62 -14.99 -10.35
CA LEU A 3 6.66 -15.33 -11.77
C LEU A 3 6.70 -14.04 -12.59
N ALA A 4 7.56 -14.00 -13.60
CA ALA A 4 7.38 -13.10 -14.73
C ALA A 4 6.81 -13.86 -15.91
N LEU A 5 5.78 -13.28 -16.51
CA LEU A 5 5.11 -13.84 -17.68
C LEU A 5 5.33 -12.91 -18.87
N ASP A 6 5.46 -13.49 -20.05
CA ASP A 6 5.40 -12.75 -21.29
C ASP A 6 4.00 -12.16 -21.49
N LYS A 7 3.91 -10.84 -21.68
CA LYS A 7 2.62 -10.13 -21.76
C LYS A 7 1.73 -10.55 -22.93
N ASN A 8 2.30 -11.11 -24.01
CA ASN A 8 1.56 -11.48 -25.21
C ASN A 8 1.17 -12.96 -25.23
N THR A 9 1.98 -13.82 -24.61
CA THR A 9 1.84 -15.28 -24.71
C THR A 9 1.50 -15.95 -23.38
N GLY A 10 1.63 -15.25 -22.25
CA GLY A 10 1.43 -15.81 -20.91
C GLY A 10 2.49 -16.82 -20.48
N LYS A 11 3.52 -17.08 -21.30
CA LYS A 11 4.60 -18.02 -21.00
C LYS A 11 5.50 -17.48 -19.89
N VAL A 12 5.92 -18.35 -18.99
CA VAL A 12 6.89 -18.02 -17.94
C VAL A 12 8.22 -17.61 -18.57
N ARG A 13 8.71 -16.41 -18.21
CA ARG A 13 10.03 -15.89 -18.59
C ARG A 13 11.09 -16.25 -17.55
N TRP A 14 10.74 -16.13 -16.28
CA TRP A 14 11.58 -16.56 -15.16
C TRP A 14 10.72 -16.87 -13.93
N GLU A 15 11.32 -17.63 -13.00
CA GLU A 15 10.73 -17.96 -11.70
C GLU A 15 11.68 -17.57 -10.56
N GLY A 16 11.20 -16.70 -9.67
CA GLY A 16 11.93 -16.25 -8.49
C GLY A 16 11.54 -17.06 -7.25
N LYS A 17 12.55 -17.52 -6.50
CA LYS A 17 12.34 -18.25 -5.24
C LYS A 17 12.29 -17.27 -4.06
N ARG A 18 11.14 -17.21 -3.38
CA ARG A 18 10.97 -16.46 -2.11
C ARG A 18 11.59 -17.18 -0.90
N GLY A 19 11.85 -18.48 -1.03
CA GLY A 19 12.18 -19.36 0.10
C GLY A 19 10.91 -19.77 0.87
N LEU A 20 11.10 -20.32 2.08
CA LEU A 20 10.00 -20.48 3.03
C LEU A 20 9.48 -19.10 3.39
N SER A 21 8.18 -18.90 3.23
CA SER A 21 7.53 -17.65 3.54
C SER A 21 6.09 -17.89 3.92
N ARG A 22 5.58 -17.16 4.91
CA ARG A 22 4.18 -17.21 5.36
C ARG A 22 3.25 -16.54 4.36
N ILE A 23 1.95 -16.82 4.51
CA ILE A 23 0.90 -16.35 3.59
C ILE A 23 0.87 -14.82 3.52
N ALA A 24 0.73 -14.29 2.32
CA ALA A 24 0.44 -12.88 2.04
C ALA A 24 -0.39 -12.74 0.77
N HIS A 25 -1.22 -11.70 0.73
CA HIS A 25 -2.13 -11.33 -0.35
C HIS A 25 -1.77 -9.95 -0.89
N VAL A 26 -0.50 -9.78 -1.29
CA VAL A 26 0.05 -8.47 -1.67
C VAL A 26 0.37 -8.40 -3.17
N SER A 27 0.29 -7.20 -3.72
CA SER A 27 0.80 -6.88 -5.04
C SER A 27 2.24 -6.37 -4.95
N PRO A 28 3.19 -6.89 -5.74
CA PRO A 28 4.55 -6.39 -5.76
C PRO A 28 4.63 -5.00 -6.41
N GLN A 29 5.68 -4.25 -6.09
CA GLN A 29 5.94 -2.91 -6.65
C GLN A 29 7.35 -2.85 -7.25
N ILE A 30 7.57 -1.96 -8.22
CA ILE A 30 8.91 -1.64 -8.73
C ILE A 30 9.41 -0.38 -8.03
N LEU A 31 10.65 -0.42 -7.55
CA LEU A 31 11.34 0.74 -6.99
C LEU A 31 12.75 0.83 -7.59
N SER A 32 13.13 2.02 -8.06
CA SER A 32 14.49 2.28 -8.52
C SER A 32 15.41 2.60 -7.33
N VAL A 33 16.53 1.89 -7.24
CA VAL A 33 17.56 2.06 -6.21
C VAL A 33 18.91 2.23 -6.90
N ASN A 34 19.52 3.41 -6.73
CA ASN A 34 20.79 3.75 -7.39
C ASN A 34 20.76 3.55 -8.92
N GLY A 35 19.64 3.91 -9.56
CA GLY A 35 19.44 3.79 -11.01
C GLY A 35 19.18 2.36 -11.50
N LYS A 36 18.93 1.40 -10.59
CA LYS A 36 18.55 0.03 -10.93
C LYS A 36 17.20 -0.32 -10.34
N ASP A 37 16.32 -0.87 -11.16
CA ASP A 37 15.00 -1.29 -10.71
C ASP A 37 15.07 -2.56 -9.88
N GLN A 38 14.26 -2.59 -8.82
CA GLN A 38 14.08 -3.73 -7.95
C GLN A 38 12.59 -4.02 -7.83
N LEU A 39 12.23 -5.29 -7.96
CA LEU A 39 10.89 -5.78 -7.66
C LEU A 39 10.79 -6.04 -6.15
N ILE A 40 9.91 -5.31 -5.49
CA ILE A 40 9.64 -5.41 -4.07
C ILE A 40 8.40 -6.27 -3.85
N SER A 41 8.54 -7.32 -3.04
CA SER A 41 7.42 -8.18 -2.66
C SER A 41 7.53 -8.51 -1.19
N SER A 42 6.45 -8.31 -0.45
CA SER A 42 6.32 -8.84 0.91
C SER A 42 5.67 -10.23 0.90
N ALA A 43 5.98 -10.99 1.93
CA ALA A 43 5.31 -12.19 2.37
C ALA A 43 4.87 -11.98 3.83
N GLY A 44 4.23 -12.98 4.44
CA GLY A 44 3.77 -12.85 5.82
C GLY A 44 4.90 -12.58 6.81
N ASP A 45 6.08 -13.15 6.54
CA ASP A 45 7.24 -13.17 7.42
C ASP A 45 8.50 -12.49 6.84
N ALA A 46 8.41 -11.88 5.65
CA ALA A 46 9.56 -11.26 4.99
C ALA A 46 9.15 -10.13 4.05
N ILE A 47 10.06 -9.18 3.85
CA ILE A 47 10.02 -8.18 2.78
C ILE A 47 11.26 -8.42 1.94
N GLN A 48 11.10 -8.56 0.62
CA GLN A 48 12.17 -9.03 -0.25
C GLN A 48 12.28 -8.17 -1.50
N GLY A 49 13.52 -7.96 -1.94
CA GLY A 49 13.85 -7.31 -3.20
C GLY A 49 14.43 -8.30 -4.20
N PHE A 50 13.99 -8.21 -5.45
CA PHE A 50 14.41 -9.08 -6.54
C PHE A 50 14.86 -8.27 -7.77
N GLY A 51 15.75 -8.84 -8.57
CA GLY A 51 16.01 -8.33 -9.91
C GLY A 51 14.77 -8.53 -10.80
N PRO A 52 14.16 -7.48 -11.38
CA PRO A 52 12.93 -7.61 -12.15
C PRO A 52 13.10 -8.41 -13.45
N ASP A 53 14.32 -8.44 -14.00
CA ASP A 53 14.62 -9.17 -15.24
C ASP A 53 15.03 -10.63 -15.01
N THR A 54 15.50 -10.97 -13.80
CA THR A 54 16.08 -12.28 -13.49
C THR A 54 15.27 -13.08 -12.47
N GLY A 55 14.46 -12.43 -11.64
CA GLY A 55 13.80 -13.05 -10.50
C GLY A 55 14.75 -13.42 -9.35
N GLU A 56 16.03 -13.06 -9.44
CA GLU A 56 17.02 -13.35 -8.40
C GLU A 56 16.78 -12.47 -7.17
N ARG A 57 16.76 -13.08 -5.99
CA ARG A 57 16.62 -12.34 -4.73
C ARG A 57 17.91 -11.59 -4.42
N ILE A 58 17.81 -10.27 -4.29
CA ILE A 58 18.93 -9.37 -3.97
C ILE A 58 19.11 -9.28 -2.46
N TRP A 59 18.02 -9.06 -1.73
CA TRP A 59 18.02 -8.89 -0.28
C TRP A 59 16.71 -9.36 0.36
N THR A 60 16.73 -9.50 1.69
CA THR A 60 15.57 -9.84 2.51
C THR A 60 15.60 -9.09 3.83
N VAL A 61 14.42 -8.76 4.35
CA VAL A 61 14.19 -8.26 5.71
C VAL A 61 13.15 -9.16 6.35
N SER A 62 13.43 -9.71 7.53
CA SER A 62 12.44 -10.44 8.31
C SER A 62 11.31 -9.49 8.72
N SER A 63 10.07 -9.98 8.65
CA SER A 63 8.88 -9.32 9.18
C SER A 63 8.17 -10.28 10.12
N PRO A 64 7.74 -9.89 11.32
CA PRO A 64 6.86 -10.74 12.11
C PRO A 64 5.46 -10.71 11.52
N GLY A 65 4.70 -11.79 11.74
CA GLY A 65 3.28 -11.87 11.36
C GLY A 65 2.99 -12.94 10.31
N GLU A 66 1.73 -12.99 9.89
CA GLU A 66 1.22 -13.86 8.82
C GLU A 66 -0.07 -13.27 8.23
N GLY A 67 -0.39 -13.59 6.98
CA GLY A 67 -1.62 -13.12 6.34
C GLY A 67 -1.58 -11.63 6.08
N VAL A 68 -0.42 -11.10 5.65
CA VAL A 68 -0.27 -9.70 5.25
C VAL A 68 -1.19 -9.44 4.05
N VAL A 69 -2.09 -8.47 4.17
CA VAL A 69 -3.01 -8.04 3.09
C VAL A 69 -2.64 -6.67 2.51
N PRO A 70 -2.24 -5.66 3.30
CA PRO A 70 -1.83 -4.38 2.75
C PRO A 70 -0.66 -4.56 1.79
N SER A 71 -0.84 -4.16 0.54
CA SER A 71 0.21 -4.23 -0.46
C SER A 71 1.32 -3.25 -0.14
N VAL A 72 2.54 -3.59 -0.55
CA VAL A 72 3.71 -2.72 -0.36
C VAL A 72 3.50 -1.40 -1.11
N VAL A 73 3.91 -0.31 -0.49
CA VAL A 73 3.97 1.02 -1.10
C VAL A 73 5.43 1.45 -1.10
N VAL A 74 5.87 2.14 -2.15
CA VAL A 74 7.27 2.54 -2.30
C VAL A 74 7.38 4.02 -2.62
N GLY A 75 8.44 4.68 -2.14
CA GLY A 75 8.71 6.08 -2.44
C GLY A 75 9.92 6.62 -1.70
N GLU A 76 10.71 7.48 -2.35
CA GLU A 76 11.94 8.09 -1.78
C GLU A 76 12.89 7.06 -1.14
N GLY A 77 13.07 5.90 -1.78
CA GLY A 77 13.93 4.83 -1.27
C GLY A 77 13.38 4.11 -0.03
N LEU A 78 12.13 4.35 0.35
CA LEU A 78 11.43 3.66 1.43
C LEU A 78 10.40 2.68 0.89
N ILE A 79 10.19 1.62 1.65
CA ILE A 79 9.21 0.57 1.42
C ILE A 79 8.30 0.56 2.65
N PHE A 80 7.03 0.85 2.46
CA PHE A 80 6.01 0.89 3.50
C PHE A 80 5.17 -0.38 3.42
N THR A 81 5.06 -1.09 4.53
CA THR A 81 4.19 -2.26 4.66
C THR A 81 3.53 -2.26 6.03
N ALA A 82 2.50 -3.08 6.19
CA ALA A 82 2.01 -3.46 7.51
C ALA A 82 2.23 -4.97 7.71
N SER A 83 2.65 -5.37 8.90
CA SER A 83 2.70 -6.78 9.28
C SER A 83 1.30 -7.33 9.50
N GLY A 84 1.14 -8.62 9.21
CA GLY A 84 -0.13 -9.32 9.28
C GLY A 84 -0.56 -9.66 10.72
N PHE A 85 -1.42 -10.67 10.83
CA PHE A 85 -1.93 -11.16 12.10
C PHE A 85 -0.82 -11.64 13.05
N GLY A 86 -1.06 -11.53 14.36
CA GLY A 86 -0.14 -11.94 15.42
C GLY A 86 0.92 -10.90 15.83
N ALA A 87 1.25 -9.95 14.96
CA ALA A 87 2.23 -8.90 15.25
C ALA A 87 2.00 -7.64 14.40
N SER A 88 0.76 -7.12 14.39
CA SER A 88 0.33 -5.99 13.54
C SER A 88 1.10 -4.71 13.86
N ALA A 89 1.82 -4.19 12.87
CA ALA A 89 2.62 -2.98 12.94
C ALA A 89 2.82 -2.40 11.53
N ILE A 90 2.90 -1.08 11.43
CA ILE A 90 3.46 -0.42 10.26
C ILE A 90 4.97 -0.62 10.33
N ARG A 91 5.56 -1.17 9.28
CA ARG A 91 7.00 -1.39 9.16
C ARG A 91 7.51 -0.70 7.91
N VAL A 92 8.53 0.13 8.09
CA VAL A 92 9.15 0.87 6.98
C VAL A 92 10.60 0.47 6.86
N VAL A 93 11.00 0.15 5.63
CA VAL A 93 12.30 -0.41 5.30
C VAL A 93 12.98 0.48 4.25
N ARG A 94 14.27 0.74 4.41
CA ARG A 94 15.10 1.37 3.38
C ARG A 94 15.36 0.36 2.27
N ALA A 95 15.18 0.76 1.03
CA ALA A 95 15.43 -0.09 -0.11
C ALA A 95 16.93 -0.27 -0.38
N GLY A 96 17.29 -1.41 -0.98
CA GLY A 96 18.68 -1.72 -1.35
C GLY A 96 19.38 -2.66 -0.39
N GLY A 97 20.72 -2.66 -0.45
CA GLY A 97 21.56 -3.64 0.24
C GLY A 97 21.67 -4.98 -0.51
N LYS A 98 22.25 -5.97 0.16
CA LYS A 98 22.47 -7.33 -0.36
C LYS A 98 22.42 -8.35 0.77
N GLY A 99 21.78 -9.48 0.53
CA GLY A 99 21.63 -10.56 1.54
C GLY A 99 20.57 -10.24 2.59
N ASP A 100 20.75 -10.76 3.80
CA ASP A 100 19.87 -10.40 4.92
C ASP A 100 20.26 -9.02 5.46
N VAL A 101 19.34 -8.07 5.31
CA VAL A 101 19.53 -6.67 5.71
C VAL A 101 18.60 -6.26 6.87
N THR A 102 17.99 -7.23 7.55
CA THR A 102 17.02 -7.02 8.64
C THR A 102 17.54 -6.05 9.69
N ALA A 103 18.78 -6.23 10.16
CA ALA A 103 19.35 -5.44 11.24
C ALA A 103 19.69 -3.99 10.86
N THR A 104 19.75 -3.66 9.57
CA THR A 104 20.29 -2.37 9.09
C THR A 104 19.28 -1.54 8.30
N HIS A 105 18.27 -2.18 7.71
CA HIS A 105 17.37 -1.51 6.77
C HIS A 105 16.00 -1.16 7.36
N ILE A 106 15.66 -1.58 8.59
CA ILE A 106 14.46 -1.06 9.27
C ILE A 106 14.65 0.45 9.52
N ALA A 107 13.78 1.26 8.91
CA ALA A 107 13.79 2.71 9.05
C ALA A 107 13.08 3.13 10.34
N TRP A 108 11.87 2.61 10.54
CA TRP A 108 11.07 2.77 11.74
C TRP A 108 9.91 1.76 11.74
N GLU A 109 9.29 1.59 12.90
CA GLU A 109 8.13 0.74 13.10
C GLU A 109 7.12 1.37 14.05
N SER A 110 5.84 1.05 13.91
CA SER A 110 4.79 1.47 14.84
C SER A 110 3.67 0.45 14.92
N ALA A 111 3.35 -0.02 16.12
CA ALA A 111 2.20 -0.87 16.37
C ALA A 111 0.88 -0.08 16.50
N ASP A 112 0.95 1.25 16.56
CA ASP A 112 -0.21 2.11 16.70
C ASP A 112 -1.05 2.11 15.40
N ASP A 113 -2.32 1.74 15.50
CA ASP A 113 -3.31 1.72 14.42
C ASP A 113 -2.75 1.27 13.06
N ALA A 114 -2.05 0.14 13.05
CA ALA A 114 -1.58 -0.47 11.81
C ALA A 114 -2.77 -1.01 11.00
N PRO A 115 -2.89 -0.68 9.71
CA PRO A 115 -3.94 -1.25 8.87
C PRO A 115 -3.67 -2.74 8.62
N LYS A 116 -4.72 -3.55 8.52
CA LYS A 116 -4.64 -5.00 8.28
C LYS A 116 -5.19 -5.42 6.91
N ILE A 117 -5.93 -4.55 6.24
CA ILE A 117 -6.58 -4.77 4.94
C ILE A 117 -6.22 -3.62 3.98
N PRO A 118 -6.52 -2.34 4.27
CA PRO A 118 -6.23 -1.27 3.33
C PRO A 118 -4.71 -1.09 3.18
N SER A 119 -4.26 -0.96 1.94
CA SER A 119 -2.89 -0.53 1.65
C SER A 119 -2.73 0.94 2.07
N MET A 120 -1.51 1.35 2.38
CA MET A 120 -1.22 2.75 2.66
C MET A 120 -1.11 3.56 1.36
N LEU A 121 -0.95 4.87 1.48
CA LEU A 121 -0.78 5.78 0.35
C LEU A 121 0.36 6.74 0.66
N TYR A 122 1.40 6.71 -0.15
CA TYR A 122 2.52 7.63 -0.03
C TYR A 122 2.32 8.83 -0.96
N VAL A 123 2.32 10.04 -0.39
CA VAL A 123 2.35 11.30 -1.14
C VAL A 123 3.32 12.22 -0.41
N LYS A 124 4.49 12.48 -1.03
CA LYS A 124 5.61 13.15 -0.38
C LYS A 124 5.18 14.47 0.31
N PRO A 125 5.55 14.71 1.58
CA PRO A 125 6.41 13.89 2.47
C PRO A 125 5.64 12.91 3.39
N TYR A 126 4.37 12.67 3.13
CA TYR A 126 3.44 12.01 4.04
C TYR A 126 3.06 10.59 3.62
N LEU A 127 2.71 9.79 4.62
CA LEU A 127 2.11 8.47 4.48
C LEU A 127 0.69 8.53 5.06
N TYR A 128 -0.30 8.32 4.21
CA TYR A 128 -1.71 8.26 4.57
C TYR A 128 -2.16 6.82 4.72
N LEU A 129 -2.99 6.56 5.71
CA LEU A 129 -3.59 5.24 5.92
C LEU A 129 -4.97 5.36 6.54
N VAL A 130 -5.75 4.28 6.41
CA VAL A 130 -6.98 4.08 7.15
C VAL A 130 -7.03 2.64 7.65
N THR A 131 -7.45 2.43 8.90
CA THR A 131 -7.71 1.10 9.44
C THR A 131 -9.14 0.66 9.13
N GLU A 132 -9.42 -0.64 9.27
CA GLU A 132 -10.75 -1.22 9.09
C GLU A 132 -11.76 -0.61 10.06
N ALA A 133 -11.27 -0.17 11.22
CA ALA A 133 -12.04 0.52 12.26
C ALA A 133 -12.14 2.04 12.04
N ALA A 134 -11.89 2.51 10.81
CA ALA A 134 -12.05 3.89 10.38
C ALA A 134 -11.14 4.91 11.08
N VAL A 135 -9.98 4.48 11.57
CA VAL A 135 -8.94 5.43 12.02
C VAL A 135 -8.10 5.82 10.81
N ALA A 136 -8.18 7.08 10.40
CA ALA A 136 -7.32 7.65 9.38
C ALA A 136 -6.12 8.33 10.03
N LYS A 137 -4.93 8.15 9.47
CA LYS A 137 -3.71 8.85 9.91
C LYS A 137 -2.95 9.45 8.75
N CYS A 138 -2.27 10.55 9.02
CA CYS A 138 -1.15 11.06 8.25
C CYS A 138 0.09 10.98 9.12
N LEU A 139 1.11 10.30 8.60
CA LEU A 139 2.40 10.16 9.23
C LEU A 139 3.46 10.88 8.39
N LYS A 140 4.49 11.45 9.02
CA LYS A 140 5.71 11.80 8.31
C LYS A 140 6.38 10.52 7.83
N ALA A 141 6.44 10.31 6.52
CA ALA A 141 6.83 9.02 5.95
C ALA A 141 8.25 8.59 6.35
N SER A 142 9.16 9.54 6.57
CA SER A 142 10.54 9.26 6.94
C SER A 142 10.74 8.83 8.40
N THR A 143 9.80 9.14 9.30
CA THR A 143 9.98 8.94 10.76
C THR A 143 8.83 8.18 11.44
N GLY A 144 7.66 8.12 10.83
CA GLY A 144 6.46 7.57 11.45
C GLY A 144 5.78 8.52 12.43
N GLU A 145 6.27 9.75 12.56
CA GLU A 145 5.66 10.81 13.40
C GLU A 145 4.21 11.05 12.97
N VAL A 146 3.28 10.99 13.93
CA VAL A 146 1.85 11.25 13.68
C VAL A 146 1.64 12.74 13.50
N ILE A 147 1.22 13.15 12.31
CA ILE A 147 0.88 14.54 12.00
C ILE A 147 -0.56 14.83 12.39
N TRP A 148 -1.47 13.92 12.02
CA TRP A 148 -2.84 13.93 12.50
C TRP A 148 -3.41 12.52 12.55
N ARG A 149 -4.45 12.35 13.36
CA ARG A 149 -5.18 11.09 13.57
C ARG A 149 -6.66 11.40 13.78
N GLU A 150 -7.51 10.85 12.92
CA GLU A 150 -8.94 11.16 12.89
C GLU A 150 -9.79 9.91 12.72
N ARG A 151 -11.07 10.01 13.09
CA ARG A 151 -12.03 8.91 12.93
C ARG A 151 -13.08 9.25 11.87
N LEU A 152 -13.01 8.58 10.72
CA LEU A 152 -13.91 8.83 9.59
C LEU A 152 -15.31 8.22 9.76
N GLY A 153 -15.45 7.24 10.67
CA GLY A 153 -16.67 6.47 10.86
C GLY A 153 -16.86 5.36 9.81
N GLY A 154 -17.67 4.36 10.14
CA GLY A 154 -17.91 3.21 9.26
C GLY A 154 -16.80 2.15 9.33
N ARG A 155 -16.62 1.42 8.23
CA ARG A 155 -15.59 0.38 8.04
C ARG A 155 -14.89 0.59 6.72
N PHE A 156 -13.64 0.16 6.62
CA PHE A 156 -12.82 0.36 5.42
C PHE A 156 -12.12 -0.94 5.00
N SER A 157 -12.42 -1.39 3.79
CA SER A 157 -11.63 -2.38 3.06
C SER A 157 -10.78 -1.74 1.97
N ALA A 158 -11.27 -0.64 1.38
CA ALA A 158 -10.62 0.07 0.29
C ALA A 158 -9.40 0.86 0.79
N SER A 159 -8.33 0.85 -0.02
CA SER A 159 -7.15 1.67 0.21
C SER A 159 -7.43 3.13 -0.17
N PRO A 160 -6.84 4.12 0.53
CA PRO A 160 -6.93 5.50 0.09
C PRO A 160 -6.21 5.71 -1.23
N VAL A 161 -6.69 6.65 -2.03
CA VAL A 161 -6.06 7.03 -3.30
C VAL A 161 -5.82 8.54 -3.36
N TRP A 162 -4.85 8.93 -4.18
CA TRP A 162 -4.50 10.31 -4.43
C TRP A 162 -4.86 10.71 -5.87
N ALA A 163 -5.55 11.83 -6.01
CA ALA A 163 -5.83 12.45 -7.31
C ALA A 163 -6.09 13.94 -7.11
N ASP A 164 -5.65 14.76 -8.08
CA ASP A 164 -5.97 16.20 -8.10
C ASP A 164 -5.67 16.93 -6.77
N GLY A 165 -4.53 16.59 -6.13
CA GLY A 165 -4.09 17.18 -4.85
C GLY A 165 -4.97 16.79 -3.64
N LYS A 166 -5.76 15.73 -3.75
CA LYS A 166 -6.73 15.30 -2.73
C LYS A 166 -6.55 13.84 -2.39
N ILE A 167 -6.89 13.49 -1.15
CA ILE A 167 -6.90 12.11 -0.67
C ILE A 167 -8.35 11.64 -0.55
N TYR A 168 -8.65 10.48 -1.12
CA TYR A 168 -9.97 9.89 -1.15
C TYR A 168 -9.99 8.62 -0.29
N PHE A 169 -10.85 8.60 0.72
CA PHE A 169 -11.16 7.43 1.52
C PHE A 169 -12.55 6.92 1.16
N LEU A 170 -12.67 5.66 0.78
CA LEU A 170 -13.95 5.02 0.44
C LEU A 170 -14.31 3.98 1.50
N SER A 171 -15.39 4.20 2.24
CA SER A 171 -15.86 3.24 3.23
C SER A 171 -16.64 2.08 2.57
N ASP A 172 -16.78 0.98 3.32
CA ASP A 172 -17.55 -0.20 2.94
C ASP A 172 -19.01 0.10 2.59
N LYS A 173 -19.57 1.20 3.12
CA LYS A 173 -20.94 1.65 2.83
C LYS A 173 -21.06 2.59 1.62
N GLY A 174 -19.97 2.79 0.87
CA GLY A 174 -19.95 3.67 -0.29
C GLY A 174 -19.91 5.16 0.05
N ILE A 175 -19.53 5.52 1.28
CA ILE A 175 -19.26 6.91 1.65
C ILE A 175 -17.82 7.24 1.28
N ALA A 176 -17.64 8.14 0.31
CA ALA A 176 -16.35 8.69 -0.07
C ALA A 176 -16.09 9.98 0.73
N THR A 177 -15.08 9.97 1.60
CA THR A 177 -14.57 11.18 2.29
C THR A 177 -13.34 11.70 1.56
N ILE A 178 -13.39 12.94 1.12
CA ILE A 178 -12.32 13.60 0.37
C ILE A 178 -11.70 14.65 1.29
N ILE A 179 -10.39 14.58 1.46
CA ILE A 179 -9.63 15.55 2.25
C ILE A 179 -8.59 16.25 1.39
N ALA A 180 -8.17 17.44 1.82
CA ALA A 180 -6.96 18.06 1.31
C ALA A 180 -5.74 17.21 1.69
N GLU A 181 -4.75 17.13 0.81
CA GLU A 181 -3.46 16.60 1.20
C GLU A 181 -2.70 17.59 2.10
N GLY A 182 -1.78 17.08 2.90
CA GLY A 182 -0.92 17.88 3.78
C GLY A 182 -1.03 17.54 5.27
N ALA A 183 -0.54 18.51 6.07
CA ALA A 183 -0.37 18.40 7.52
C ALA A 183 -1.63 18.73 8.34
N GLU A 184 -2.66 19.28 7.71
CA GLU A 184 -3.94 19.56 8.36
C GLU A 184 -4.98 18.56 7.88
N PHE A 185 -5.77 18.02 8.81
CA PHE A 185 -6.93 17.24 8.43
C PHE A 185 -8.08 18.18 8.04
N LYS A 186 -8.32 18.31 6.74
CA LYS A 186 -9.41 19.16 6.21
C LYS A 186 -10.29 18.39 5.24
N VAL A 187 -11.52 18.10 5.66
CA VAL A 187 -12.53 17.50 4.79
C VAL A 187 -13.00 18.53 3.75
N LEU A 188 -12.88 18.18 2.49
CA LEU A 188 -13.31 18.99 1.35
C LEU A 188 -14.73 18.60 0.90
N ALA A 189 -15.03 17.30 0.94
CA ALA A 189 -16.33 16.79 0.54
C ALA A 189 -16.60 15.40 1.16
N LYS A 190 -17.89 15.06 1.25
CA LYS A 190 -18.37 13.70 1.50
C LYS A 190 -19.46 13.38 0.48
N ASN A 191 -19.33 12.24 -0.18
CA ASN A 191 -20.29 11.77 -1.18
C ASN A 191 -20.77 10.36 -0.83
N GLU A 192 -22.03 10.06 -1.10
CA GLU A 192 -22.61 8.75 -0.84
C GLU A 192 -23.01 8.07 -2.15
N LEU A 193 -22.50 6.87 -2.38
CA LEU A 193 -22.86 6.03 -3.53
C LEU A 193 -24.08 5.14 -3.26
N ASN A 194 -24.55 5.08 -2.00
CA ASN A 194 -25.66 4.24 -1.55
C ASN A 194 -25.50 2.74 -1.89
N GLU A 195 -24.25 2.27 -2.00
CA GLU A 195 -23.93 0.88 -2.29
C GLU A 195 -22.67 0.42 -1.57
N THR A 196 -22.61 -0.87 -1.27
CA THR A 196 -21.42 -1.51 -0.69
C THR A 196 -20.23 -1.36 -1.62
N CYS A 197 -19.11 -0.87 -1.10
CA CYS A 197 -17.87 -0.68 -1.86
C CYS A 197 -16.68 -1.25 -1.08
N LYS A 198 -16.01 -2.29 -1.60
CA LYS A 198 -14.82 -2.88 -0.95
C LYS A 198 -13.53 -2.70 -1.74
N ALA A 199 -13.64 -2.40 -3.03
CA ALA A 199 -12.49 -2.19 -3.90
C ALA A 199 -11.95 -0.75 -3.73
N SER A 200 -10.63 -0.61 -3.75
CA SER A 200 -9.98 0.69 -3.87
C SER A 200 -10.41 1.38 -5.17
N PRO A 201 -10.66 2.70 -5.17
CA PRO A 201 -10.87 3.44 -6.42
C PRO A 201 -9.66 3.32 -7.35
N ALA A 202 -9.87 3.43 -8.66
CA ALA A 202 -8.81 3.49 -9.65
C ALA A 202 -8.78 4.87 -10.32
N ILE A 203 -7.59 5.45 -10.48
CA ILE A 203 -7.40 6.77 -11.08
C ILE A 203 -6.80 6.59 -12.47
N SER A 204 -7.46 7.11 -13.50
CA SER A 204 -6.95 7.04 -14.87
C SER A 204 -7.54 8.14 -15.76
N GLN A 205 -6.67 8.79 -16.55
CA GLN A 205 -7.05 9.77 -17.58
C GLN A 205 -8.00 10.88 -17.07
N GLY A 206 -7.75 11.39 -15.86
CA GLY A 206 -8.58 12.44 -15.24
C GLY A 206 -9.90 11.95 -14.65
N ASN A 207 -10.11 10.65 -14.54
CA ASN A 207 -11.31 10.05 -13.97
C ASN A 207 -10.98 9.17 -12.75
N ILE A 208 -11.96 9.07 -11.85
CA ILE A 208 -11.99 8.14 -10.73
C ILE A 208 -13.01 7.05 -11.05
N PHE A 209 -12.56 5.80 -11.04
CA PHE A 209 -13.40 4.63 -11.22
C PHE A 209 -13.66 3.97 -9.87
N ILE A 210 -14.92 3.70 -9.55
CA ILE A 210 -15.31 3.07 -8.29
C ILE A 210 -16.15 1.82 -8.59
N ARG A 211 -15.67 0.66 -8.17
CA ARG A 211 -16.42 -0.60 -8.24
C ARG A 211 -17.22 -0.81 -6.95
N SER A 212 -18.53 -0.63 -7.03
CA SER A 212 -19.46 -1.07 -5.99
C SER A 212 -19.89 -2.52 -6.22
N GLU A 213 -20.72 -3.04 -5.32
CA GLU A 213 -21.31 -4.37 -5.43
C GLU A 213 -22.08 -4.57 -6.75
N LYS A 214 -22.83 -3.56 -7.20
CA LYS A 214 -23.67 -3.68 -8.40
C LYS A 214 -23.12 -2.91 -9.60
N ASN A 215 -22.43 -1.79 -9.38
CA ASN A 215 -22.11 -0.82 -10.43
C ASN A 215 -20.61 -0.56 -10.58
N LEU A 216 -20.26 0.07 -11.71
CA LEU A 216 -18.95 0.69 -11.93
C LEU A 216 -19.19 2.17 -12.25
N TYR A 217 -18.81 3.04 -11.33
CA TYR A 217 -18.93 4.48 -11.50
C TYR A 217 -17.68 5.03 -12.18
N CYS A 218 -17.86 6.02 -13.05
CA CYS A 218 -16.79 6.86 -13.60
C CYS A 218 -17.10 8.30 -13.24
N ILE A 219 -16.25 8.91 -12.42
CA ILE A 219 -16.40 10.28 -11.94
C ILE A 219 -15.28 11.12 -12.53
N GLY A 220 -15.62 12.15 -13.28
CA GLY A 220 -14.69 13.07 -13.91
C GLY A 220 -15.45 14.22 -14.58
N GLN A 221 -14.74 15.11 -15.25
CA GLN A 221 -15.40 16.16 -16.03
C GLN A 221 -16.22 15.54 -17.17
N SER A 222 -17.45 16.02 -17.34
CA SER A 222 -18.24 15.72 -18.53
C SER A 222 -17.45 16.19 -19.75
N ARG A 223 -17.22 15.27 -20.69
CA ARG A 223 -16.66 15.58 -21.99
C ARG A 223 -17.77 15.91 -22.98
#